data_AF-A0A1A8DNJ3-F1
#
_entry.id   AF-A0A1A8DNJ3-F1
#
_cell.length_a   1.000
_cell.length_b   1.000
_cell.length_c   1.000
_cell.angle_alpha   90.00
_cell.angle_beta   90.00
_cell.angle_gamma   90.00
#
_symmetry.space_group_name_H-M   'P 1'
#
loop_
_entity.id
_entity.type
_entity.pdbx_description
1 polymer ?
#
loop_
_entity_poly.entity_id
_entity_poly.type
_entity_poly.pdbx_seq_one_letter_code
_entity_poly.pdbx_strand_id
1 'polypeptide(L)' 'QGVGGAVQYPKNYLKQAYKLVRERGGICIADEVQTGFGRTGSHFWGFQGHDVIPDMVTMAKGIGNGFP' A
#
# COMPACT_ATOMS: atom_id res chain seq x y z
N GLN A 1 -2.51 2.02 -7.63
CA GLN A 1 -3.88 2.55 -7.42
C GLN A 1 -4.92 1.59 -7.95
N GLY A 2 -6.06 1.45 -7.27
CA GLY A 2 -7.10 0.48 -7.59
C GLY A 2 -8.14 0.94 -8.63
N VAL A 3 -9.20 1.59 -8.16
CA VAL A 3 -10.34 2.05 -8.98
C VAL A 3 -9.92 3.00 -10.11
N GLY A 4 -8.80 3.72 -9.94
CA GLY A 4 -8.20 4.57 -10.98
C GLY A 4 -7.48 3.82 -12.11
N GLY A 5 -7.69 2.52 -12.28
CA GLY A 5 -7.17 1.74 -13.41
C GLY A 5 -6.05 0.75 -13.10
N ALA A 6 -6.01 0.20 -11.87
CA ALA A 6 -5.02 -0.82 -11.46
C ALA A 6 -3.55 -0.42 -11.77
N VAL A 7 -3.23 0.86 -11.60
CA VAL A 7 -1.94 1.43 -12.00
C VAL A 7 -0.83 0.96 -11.05
N GLN A 8 0.19 0.34 -11.64
CA GLN A 8 1.44 -0.02 -10.96
C GLN A 8 2.37 1.19 -10.87
N TYR A 9 2.99 1.37 -9.71
CA TYR A 9 3.96 2.44 -9.54
C TYR A 9 5.29 2.07 -10.23
N PRO A 10 5.99 3.06 -10.81
CA PRO A 10 7.37 2.86 -11.24
C PRO A 10 8.25 2.34 -10.10
N LYS A 11 9.31 1.61 -10.44
CA LYS A 11 10.29 1.11 -9.47
C LYS A 11 10.78 2.26 -8.57
N ASN A 12 10.88 1.99 -7.27
CA ASN A 12 11.34 2.93 -6.24
C ASN A 12 10.48 4.18 -6.01
N TYR A 13 9.33 4.33 -6.69
CA TYR A 13 8.45 5.50 -6.49
C TYR A 13 8.06 5.69 -5.02
N LEU A 14 7.53 4.64 -4.38
CA LEU A 14 7.13 4.72 -2.96
C LEU A 14 8.31 4.95 -2.02
N LYS A 15 9.49 4.37 -2.29
CA LYS A 15 10.70 4.60 -1.49
C LYS A 15 11.09 6.09 -1.48
N GLN A 16 11.08 6.72 -2.65
CA GLN A 16 11.40 8.15 -2.79
C GLN A 16 10.32 9.03 -2.15
N ALA A 17 9.04 8.71 -2.39
CA ALA A 17 7.93 9.44 -1.80
C ALA A 17 7.98 9.41 -0.26
N TYR A 18 8.17 8.23 0.35
CA TYR A 18 8.23 8.08 1.80
C TYR A 18 9.41 8.85 2.40
N LYS A 19 10.57 8.80 1.75
CA LYS A 19 11.74 9.59 2.16
C LYS A 19 11.40 11.08 2.20
N LEU A 20 10.84 11.62 1.12
CA LEU A 20 10.50 13.05 1.02
C LEU A 20 9.43 13.48 2.05
N VAL A 21 8.44 12.63 2.30
CA VAL A 21 7.39 12.89 3.30
C VAL A 21 8.00 12.94 4.70
N ARG A 22 8.84 11.96 5.05
CA ARG A 22 9.47 11.88 6.38
C ARG A 22 10.47 13.00 6.64
N GLU A 23 11.23 13.42 5.63
CA GLU A 23 12.13 14.59 5.72
C GLU A 23 11.40 15.88 6.10
N ARG A 24 10.08 15.96 5.84
CA ARG A 24 9.24 17.12 6.15
C ARG A 24 8.41 16.92 7.43
N GLY A 25 8.71 15.89 8.21
CA GLY A 25 7.96 15.54 9.43
C GLY A 25 6.58 14.94 9.16
N GLY A 26 6.28 14.54 7.91
CA GLY A 26 5.04 13.88 7.55
C GLY A 26 5.06 12.38 7.84
N ILE A 27 3.88 11.76 7.77
CA ILE A 27 3.67 10.32 7.94
C ILE A 27 3.16 9.69 6.65
N CYS A 28 3.43 8.41 6.47
CA CYS A 28 3.08 7.61 5.32
C CYS A 28 1.99 6.61 5.69
N ILE A 29 0.80 6.78 5.11
CA ILE A 29 -0.34 5.87 5.29
C ILE A 29 -0.48 5.04 4.01
N ALA A 30 -0.45 3.72 4.13
CA ALA A 30 -0.74 2.82 3.02
C ALA A 30 -2.22 2.42 3.03
N ASP A 31 -2.95 2.83 2.00
CA ASP A 31 -4.30 2.32 1.76
C ASP A 31 -4.23 0.94 1.10
N GLU A 32 -4.37 -0.09 1.93
CA GLU A 32 -4.30 -1.49 1.52
C GLU A 32 -5.70 -2.12 1.43
N VAL A 33 -6.76 -1.31 1.39
CA VAL A 33 -8.14 -1.81 1.29
C VAL A 33 -8.31 -2.71 0.06
N GLN A 34 -7.66 -2.42 -1.06
CA GLN A 34 -7.74 -3.26 -2.26
C GLN A 34 -6.55 -4.22 -2.40
N THR A 35 -5.34 -3.80 -2.01
CA THR A 35 -4.10 -4.53 -2.29
C THR A 35 -3.65 -5.46 -1.17
N GLY A 36 -4.22 -5.33 0.04
CA GLY A 36 -3.96 -6.21 1.16
C GLY A 36 -4.55 -7.62 0.99
N PHE A 37 -4.34 -8.47 2.00
CA PHE A 37 -4.81 -9.87 2.04
C PHE A 37 -4.36 -10.71 0.84
N GLY A 38 -3.11 -10.52 0.40
CA GLY A 38 -2.52 -11.34 -0.66
C GLY A 38 -2.97 -11.00 -2.08
N ARG A 39 -3.70 -9.89 -2.30
CA ARG A 39 -4.25 -9.54 -3.62
C ARG A 39 -3.18 -9.46 -4.71
N THR A 40 -1.98 -9.00 -4.37
CA THR A 40 -0.87 -8.83 -5.30
C THR A 40 0.01 -10.08 -5.44
N GLY A 41 -0.33 -11.18 -4.77
CA GLY A 41 0.33 -12.47 -4.89
C GLY A 41 1.43 -12.70 -3.86
N SER A 42 2.65 -12.23 -4.13
CA SER A 42 3.86 -12.64 -3.40
C SER A 42 3.95 -12.19 -1.95
N HIS A 43 3.07 -11.29 -1.50
CA HIS A 43 3.10 -10.69 -0.17
C HIS A 43 1.68 -10.51 0.38
N PHE A 44 1.55 -10.39 1.70
CA PHE A 44 0.27 -10.17 2.35
C PHE A 44 -0.24 -8.73 2.14
N TRP A 45 0.67 -7.75 2.16
CA TRP A 45 0.37 -6.34 1.90
C TRP A 45 1.05 -5.84 0.62
N GLY A 46 0.40 -4.93 -0.11
CA GLY A 46 0.93 -4.35 -1.35
C GLY A 46 2.25 -3.60 -1.16
N PHE A 47 2.39 -2.84 -0.07
CA PHE A 47 3.60 -2.06 0.23
C PHE A 47 4.87 -2.90 0.35
N GLN A 48 4.75 -4.19 0.73
CA GLN A 48 5.91 -5.08 0.86
C GLN A 48 6.58 -5.32 -0.48
N GLY A 49 5.81 -5.42 -1.57
CA GLY A 49 6.35 -5.55 -2.93
C GLY A 49 7.11 -4.32 -3.43
N HIS A 50 7.06 -3.22 -2.69
CA HIS A 50 7.81 -1.99 -2.96
C HIS A 50 8.95 -1.74 -1.95
N ASP A 51 9.23 -2.70 -1.06
CA ASP A 51 10.17 -2.62 0.07
C ASP A 51 10.08 -1.29 0.85
N VAL A 52 8.86 -0.91 1.24
CA VAL A 52 8.62 0.22 2.15
C VAL A 52 7.83 -0.24 3.36
N ILE A 53 7.94 0.49 4.48
CA ILE A 53 7.15 0.25 5.69
C ILE A 53 6.39 1.54 5.99
N PRO A 54 5.04 1.55 5.88
CA PRO A 54 4.22 2.70 6.24
C PRO A 54 4.15 2.88 7.75
N ASP A 55 3.73 4.06 8.18
CA ASP A 55 3.48 4.36 9.60
C ASP A 55 2.10 3.86 10.04
N MET A 56 1.13 3.79 9.11
CA MET A 56 -0.20 3.23 9.31
C MET A 56 -0.73 2.52 8.05
N VAL A 57 -1.63 1.58 8.25
CA VAL A 57 -2.30 0.84 7.17
C VAL A 57 -3.81 0.93 7.34
N THR A 58 -4.54 1.24 6.26
CA THR A 58 -6.00 1.07 6.24
C THR A 58 -6.35 -0.26 5.56
N MET A 59 -7.37 -0.95 6.07
CA MET A 59 -7.76 -2.27 5.59
C MET A 59 -9.28 -2.47 5.61
N ALA A 60 -9.79 -3.18 4.61
CA ALA A 60 -11.17 -3.68 4.50
C ALA A 60 -11.20 -4.79 3.43
N LYS A 61 -12.32 -4.97 2.72
CA LYS A 61 -12.51 -5.95 1.62
C LYS A 61 -12.06 -7.37 1.97
N GLY A 62 -10.84 -7.75 1.57
CA GLY A 62 -10.32 -9.11 1.73
C GLY A 62 -10.34 -9.60 3.18
N ILE A 63 -10.29 -8.68 4.16
CA ILE A 63 -10.38 -9.02 5.58
C ILE A 63 -11.68 -9.76 5.95
N GLY A 64 -12.77 -9.37 5.29
CA GLY A 64 -14.11 -9.84 5.60
C GLY A 64 -14.52 -11.08 4.80
N ASN A 65 -13.74 -11.42 3.76
CA ASN A 65 -14.04 -12.51 2.84
C ASN A 65 -15.52 -12.59 2.42
N GLY A 66 -16.12 -11.43 2.11
CA GLY A 66 -17.53 -11.31 1.75
C GLY A 66 -18.48 -10.88 2.88
N PHE A 67 -17.97 -10.59 4.08
CA PHE A 67 -18.75 -10.11 5.23
C PHE A 67 -18.05 -8.96 5.96
N PRO A 68 -18.78 -7.91 6.37
CA PRO A 68 -19.84 -7.31 5.57
C PRO A 68 -19.35 -6.94 4.16
#